data_AF-A0A7S2XAH8-F1
#
_entry.id   AF-A0A7S2XAH8-F1
#
_cell.length_a   1.000
_cell.length_b   1.000
_cell.length_c   1.000
_cell.angle_alpha   90.00
_cell.angle_beta   90.00
_cell.angle_gamma   90.00
#
_symmetry.space_group_name_H-M   'P 1'
#
loop_
_entity.id
_entity.type
_entity.pdbx_description
1 polymer ?
#
loop_
_entity_poly.entity_id
_entity_poly.type
_entity_poly.pdbx_seq_one_letter_code
_entity_poly.pdbx_strand_id
1 'polypeptide(L)'
;PVPLFAPNWRLVHQVVADINHGYDAFLLHPGDLGYAEGSTFVWDLWGALIEPITTKVPYMVTVGNHEYDHIGKKIDPSGAQPGGWHPQDTEKWGNFGDDSQGECGVPT
;
A
#
# COMPACT_ATOMS: atom_id res chain seq x y z
N PRO A 1 20.08 3.13 -1.40
CA PRO A 1 19.20 3.87 -0.47
C PRO A 1 18.39 4.93 -1.23
N VAL A 2 17.07 4.84 -1.17
CA VAL A 2 16.17 5.87 -1.70
C VAL A 2 16.54 7.18 -1.02
N PRO A 3 16.72 8.30 -1.76
CA PRO A 3 16.96 9.57 -1.10
C PRO A 3 15.75 9.89 -0.23
N LEU A 4 15.95 9.81 1.10
CA LEU A 4 14.94 9.92 2.16
C LEU A 4 14.14 11.24 2.17
N PHE A 5 14.40 12.15 1.22
CA PHE A 5 13.83 13.50 1.19
C PHE A 5 13.76 14.05 -0.24
N ALA A 6 13.02 13.39 -1.13
CA ALA A 6 12.70 13.98 -2.43
C ALA A 6 11.59 15.04 -2.28
N PRO A 7 11.62 16.16 -3.04
CA PRO A 7 10.62 17.24 -2.95
C PRO A 7 9.17 16.79 -3.23
N ASN A 8 8.99 15.57 -3.75
CA ASN A 8 7.69 14.98 -4.05
C ASN A 8 7.02 14.32 -2.84
N TRP A 9 7.68 14.25 -1.67
CA TRP A 9 7.18 13.53 -0.47
C TRP A 9 6.35 14.41 0.47
N ARG A 10 5.55 15.30 -0.10
CA ARG A 10 4.83 16.37 0.64
C ARG A 10 3.92 15.82 1.74
N LEU A 11 3.22 14.72 1.49
CA LEU A 11 2.33 14.11 2.47
C LEU A 11 3.09 13.61 3.70
N VAL A 12 4.21 12.90 3.48
CA VAL A 12 5.05 12.40 4.59
C VAL A 12 5.59 13.56 5.41
N HIS A 13 6.07 14.63 4.76
CA HIS A 13 6.53 15.82 5.47
C HIS A 13 5.43 16.47 6.31
N GLN A 14 4.22 16.59 5.77
CA GLN A 14 3.09 17.15 6.49
C GLN A 14 2.71 16.30 7.70
N VAL A 15 2.59 14.98 7.52
CA VAL A 15 2.27 14.06 8.62
C VAL A 15 3.33 14.13 9.73
N VAL A 16 4.61 14.16 9.38
CA VAL A 16 5.69 14.31 10.37
C VAL A 16 5.58 15.65 11.12
N ALA A 17 5.20 16.73 10.45
CA ALA A 17 4.97 18.02 11.08
C ALA A 17 3.77 17.97 12.03
N ASP A 18 2.68 17.32 11.64
CA ASP A 18 1.46 17.18 12.47
C ASP A 18 1.76 16.35 13.74
N ILE A 19 2.50 15.25 13.61
CA ILE A 19 2.95 14.46 14.77
C ILE A 19 3.78 15.34 15.72
N ASN A 20 4.71 16.15 15.21
CA ASN A 20 5.51 17.05 16.04
C ASN A 20 4.68 18.18 16.69
N HIS A 21 3.47 18.46 16.18
CA HIS A 21 2.51 19.41 16.77
C HIS A 21 1.53 18.75 17.76
N GLY A 22 1.69 17.46 18.08
CA GLY A 22 0.88 16.75 19.08
C GLY A 22 -0.30 15.95 18.51
N TYR A 23 -0.37 15.75 17.19
CA TYR A 23 -1.32 14.83 16.57
C TYR A 23 -0.72 13.41 16.47
N ASP A 24 -0.45 12.77 17.61
CA ASP A 24 0.44 11.59 17.71
C ASP A 24 -0.22 10.31 18.25
N ALA A 25 -1.55 10.29 18.39
CA ALA A 25 -2.25 9.12 18.91
C ALA A 25 -2.12 7.87 18.00
N PHE A 26 -2.38 8.05 16.70
CA PHE A 26 -2.21 7.03 15.65
C PHE A 26 -2.35 7.68 14.27
N LEU A 27 -1.91 6.98 13.23
CA LEU A 27 -2.22 7.27 11.83
C LEU A 27 -3.02 6.12 11.23
N LEU A 28 -4.06 6.44 10.44
CA LEU A 28 -4.81 5.48 9.63
C LEU A 28 -4.55 5.73 8.14
N HIS A 29 -4.02 4.73 7.44
CA HIS A 29 -3.86 4.71 5.98
C HIS A 29 -4.80 3.66 5.37
N PRO A 30 -5.94 4.08 4.79
CA PRO A 30 -6.99 3.15 4.40
C PRO A 30 -6.73 2.47 3.04
N GLY A 31 -5.72 1.59 2.96
CA GLY A 31 -5.38 0.81 1.77
C GLY A 31 -4.62 1.59 0.71
N ASP A 32 -4.31 0.92 -0.40
CA ASP A 32 -3.61 1.49 -1.54
C ASP A 32 -2.25 2.10 -1.14
N LEU A 33 -1.40 1.22 -0.60
CA LEU A 33 -0.24 1.60 0.17
C LEU A 33 0.94 1.97 -0.72
N GLY A 34 1.70 0.96 -1.14
CA GLY A 34 2.90 1.13 -1.94
C GLY A 34 2.62 1.14 -3.44
N TYR A 35 1.44 0.68 -3.87
CA TYR A 35 1.14 0.37 -5.27
C TYR A 35 2.22 -0.54 -5.88
N ALA A 36 2.71 -1.51 -5.09
CA ALA A 36 3.82 -2.37 -5.50
C ALA A 36 3.41 -3.33 -6.62
N GLU A 37 2.16 -3.82 -6.60
CA GLU A 37 1.51 -4.50 -7.74
C GLU A 37 2.36 -5.64 -8.36
N GLY A 38 3.07 -6.42 -7.55
CA GLY A 38 3.99 -7.44 -8.03
C GLY A 38 5.41 -6.92 -8.26
N SER A 39 5.84 -5.93 -7.48
CA SER A 39 7.20 -5.40 -7.52
C SER A 39 7.75 -5.20 -6.11
N THR A 40 8.42 -6.23 -5.55
CA THR A 40 8.90 -6.21 -4.15
C THR A 40 9.74 -4.98 -3.81
N PHE A 41 10.57 -4.49 -4.73
CA PHE A 41 11.42 -3.35 -4.43
C PHE A 41 10.59 -2.12 -4.04
N VAL A 42 9.36 -1.99 -4.56
CA VAL A 42 8.46 -0.87 -4.23
C VAL A 42 8.02 -0.93 -2.76
N TRP A 43 7.85 -2.11 -2.17
CA TRP A 43 7.60 -2.25 -0.74
C TRP A 43 8.77 -1.75 0.11
N ASP A 44 10.02 -2.00 -0.31
CA ASP A 44 11.20 -1.45 0.36
C ASP A 44 11.25 0.09 0.22
N LEU A 45 10.90 0.62 -0.96
CA LEU A 45 10.81 2.07 -1.18
C LEU A 45 9.75 2.70 -0.27
N TRP A 46 8.56 2.08 -0.20
CA TRP A 46 7.44 2.52 0.61
C TRP A 46 7.75 2.44 2.11
N GLY A 47 8.37 1.35 2.56
CA GLY A 47 8.82 1.19 3.94
C GLY A 47 9.81 2.28 4.35
N ALA A 48 10.81 2.56 3.51
CA ALA A 48 11.75 3.65 3.75
C ALA A 48 11.08 5.03 3.71
N LEU A 49 10.06 5.22 2.88
CA LEU A 49 9.28 6.46 2.79
C LEU A 49 8.50 6.75 4.08
N ILE A 50 7.87 5.74 4.68
CA ILE A 50 7.02 5.92 5.87
C ILE A 50 7.78 5.75 7.20
N GLU A 51 9.02 5.26 7.19
CA GLU A 51 9.87 5.07 8.38
C GLU A 51 9.85 6.27 9.37
N PRO A 52 9.96 7.55 8.93
CA PRO A 52 9.94 8.68 9.85
C PRO A 52 8.64 8.87 10.63
N ILE A 53 7.56 8.21 10.19
CA ILE A 53 6.23 8.23 10.80
C ILE A 53 6.05 6.98 11.67
N THR A 54 6.30 5.79 11.13
CA THR A 54 6.07 4.50 11.80
C THR A 54 6.95 4.30 13.03
N THR A 55 8.09 4.98 13.09
CA THR A 55 8.99 4.99 14.26
C THR A 55 8.50 5.90 15.40
N LYS A 56 7.48 6.74 15.17
CA LYS A 56 6.96 7.71 16.14
C LYS A 56 5.58 7.35 16.67
N VAL A 57 4.69 6.85 15.81
CA VAL A 57 3.28 6.61 16.14
C VAL A 57 2.78 5.29 15.54
N PRO A 58 1.75 4.66 16.12
CA PRO A 58 1.10 3.50 15.49
C PRO A 58 0.58 3.86 14.09
N TYR A 59 1.03 3.13 13.08
CA TYR A 59 0.62 3.28 11.69
C TYR A 59 -0.31 2.11 11.32
N MET A 60 -1.62 2.38 11.35
CA MET A 60 -2.65 1.39 11.10
C MET A 60 -3.02 1.42 9.61
N VAL A 61 -3.11 0.25 8.99
CA VAL A 61 -3.46 0.12 7.57
C VAL A 61 -4.72 -0.71 7.38
N THR A 62 -5.47 -0.42 6.32
CA THR A 62 -6.43 -1.37 5.73
C THR A 62 -5.89 -1.88 4.40
N VAL A 63 -6.61 -2.80 3.76
CA VAL A 63 -6.22 -3.41 2.48
C VAL A 63 -7.02 -2.76 1.35
N GLY A 64 -6.34 -2.26 0.31
CA GLY A 64 -6.95 -1.72 -0.92
C GLY A 64 -7.02 -2.75 -2.06
N ASN A 65 -7.56 -2.35 -3.22
CA ASN A 65 -7.54 -3.19 -4.43
C ASN A 65 -6.11 -3.46 -4.91
N HIS A 66 -5.22 -2.48 -4.79
CA HIS A 66 -3.83 -2.65 -5.22
C HIS A 66 -3.04 -3.65 -4.37
N GLU A 67 -3.48 -3.92 -3.14
CA GLU A 67 -2.91 -4.99 -2.32
C GLU A 67 -3.52 -6.36 -2.65
N TYR A 68 -4.83 -6.45 -2.91
CA TYR A 68 -5.54 -7.74 -2.81
C TYR A 68 -6.46 -8.13 -3.97
N ASP A 69 -6.78 -7.24 -4.92
CA ASP A 69 -7.62 -7.54 -6.08
C ASP A 69 -6.87 -8.38 -7.14
N HIS A 70 -6.50 -9.59 -6.76
CA HIS A 70 -5.66 -10.47 -7.55
C HIS A 70 -6.47 -11.57 -8.24
N ILE A 71 -6.51 -11.52 -9.57
CA ILE A 71 -7.20 -12.50 -10.42
C ILE A 71 -6.25 -13.52 -11.08
N GLY A 72 -5.00 -13.65 -10.64
CA GLY A 72 -4.05 -14.60 -11.22
C GLY A 72 -3.52 -14.23 -12.61
N LYS A 73 -3.71 -12.98 -13.05
CA LYS A 73 -3.29 -12.52 -14.40
C LYS A 73 -1.91 -11.84 -14.43
N LYS A 74 -1.43 -11.30 -13.29
CA LYS A 74 -0.05 -10.81 -13.12
C LYS A 74 0.87 -11.93 -12.62
N ILE A 75 2.19 -11.78 -12.82
CA ILE A 75 3.20 -12.72 -12.32
C ILE A 75 3.13 -12.70 -10.78
N ASP A 76 2.48 -13.71 -10.23
CA ASP A 76 2.47 -14.00 -8.80
C ASP A 76 3.47 -15.14 -8.51
N PRO A 77 4.65 -14.86 -7.93
CA PRO A 77 5.63 -15.86 -7.52
C PRO A 77 5.23 -16.58 -6.23
N SER A 78 4.17 -16.17 -5.53
CA SER A 78 3.61 -16.97 -4.44
C SER A 78 3.08 -18.31 -4.95
N GLY A 79 2.79 -18.39 -6.26
CA GLY A 79 2.18 -19.56 -6.88
C GLY A 79 0.75 -19.78 -6.40
N ALA A 80 0.08 -18.74 -5.88
CA ALA A 80 -1.32 -18.83 -5.56
C ALA A 80 -2.10 -19.21 -6.82
N GLN A 81 -3.11 -20.05 -6.65
CA GLN A 81 -3.96 -20.38 -7.78
C GLN A 81 -4.67 -19.11 -8.27
N PRO A 82 -4.86 -18.95 -9.59
CA PRO A 82 -5.77 -17.94 -10.10
C PRO A 82 -7.12 -18.03 -9.39
N GLY A 83 -7.66 -16.88 -8.99
CA GLY A 83 -8.83 -16.83 -8.11
C GLY A 83 -8.50 -16.53 -6.64
N GLY A 84 -7.52 -15.65 -6.41
CA GLY A 84 -7.44 -14.92 -5.14
C GLY A 84 -8.78 -14.24 -4.82
N TRP A 85 -8.93 -13.75 -3.58
CA TRP A 85 -10.16 -13.04 -3.23
C TRP A 85 -10.30 -11.82 -4.14
N HIS A 86 -11.22 -11.94 -5.08
CA HIS A 86 -11.89 -10.84 -5.70
C HIS A 86 -13.35 -10.99 -5.25
N PRO A 87 -14.10 -9.90 -5.05
CA PRO A 87 -15.55 -10.01 -4.85
C PRO A 87 -16.19 -10.55 -6.13
N GLN A 88 -16.14 -11.87 -6.29
CA GLN A 88 -16.76 -12.64 -7.36
C GLN A 88 -18.26 -12.40 -7.22
N ASP A 89 -18.85 -11.90 -8.31
CA ASP A 89 -20.29 -11.68 -8.53
C ASP A 89 -20.81 -10.24 -8.45
N THR A 90 -19.98 -9.24 -8.15
CA THR A 90 -20.35 -7.83 -8.38
C THR A 90 -19.40 -7.24 -9.41
N GLU A 91 -19.87 -7.11 -10.66
CA GLU A 91 -19.33 -6.07 -11.54
C GLU A 91 -19.28 -4.78 -10.69
N LYS A 92 -18.05 -4.32 -10.43
CA LYS A 92 -17.72 -3.09 -9.70
C LYS A 92 -17.75 -3.21 -8.18
N TRP A 93 -16.61 -3.60 -7.60
CA TRP A 93 -16.24 -3.15 -6.26
C TRP A 93 -16.01 -1.63 -6.32
N GLY A 94 -16.94 -0.86 -5.75
CA GLY A 94 -16.93 0.61 -5.89
C GLY A 94 -17.11 1.06 -7.35
N ASN A 95 -16.43 2.13 -7.75
CA ASN A 95 -16.42 2.63 -9.13
C ASN A 95 -15.14 2.27 -9.89
N PHE A 96 -14.32 1.35 -9.36
CA PHE A 96 -12.94 1.11 -9.81
C PHE A 96 -12.78 -0.15 -10.68
N GLY A 97 -13.55 -1.22 -10.45
CA GLY A 97 -13.45 -2.45 -11.27
C GLY A 97 -12.11 -3.19 -11.09
N ASP A 98 -11.62 -3.87 -12.13
CA ASP A 98 -10.38 -4.69 -12.11
C ASP A 98 -9.12 -3.86 -12.52
N ASP A 99 -9.00 -2.62 -12.06
CA ASP A 99 -8.03 -1.67 -12.61
C ASP A 99 -6.57 -1.94 -12.23
N SER A 100 -6.33 -2.70 -11.16
CA SER A 100 -4.99 -2.87 -10.57
C SER A 100 -4.45 -4.30 -10.60
N GLN A 101 -5.33 -5.30 -10.62
CA GLN A 101 -4.98 -6.73 -10.63
C GLN A 101 -4.11 -7.19 -9.44
N GLY A 102 -4.00 -6.36 -8.39
CA GLY A 102 -3.42 -6.62 -7.07
C GLY A 102 -2.08 -7.35 -7.03
N GLU A 103 -1.62 -7.72 -5.83
CA GLU A 103 -0.50 -8.65 -5.65
C GLU A 103 -0.76 -9.72 -4.60
N CYS A 104 -2.04 -9.94 -4.26
CA CYS A 104 -2.46 -10.93 -3.27
C CYS A 104 -1.80 -10.74 -1.88
N GLY A 105 -1.31 -9.53 -1.58
CA GLY A 105 -0.57 -9.21 -0.37
C GLY A 105 0.81 -9.86 -0.26
N VAL A 106 1.38 -10.37 -1.36
CA VAL A 106 2.71 -11.01 -1.36
C VAL A 106 3.69 -10.15 -2.15
N PRO A 107 4.78 -9.64 -1.53
CA PRO A 107 5.89 -9.07 -2.26
C PRO A 107 6.54 -10.16 -3.14
N THR A 108 6.63 -9.89 -4.44
CA THR A 108 7.14 -10.78 -5.49
C THR A 108 8.60 -10.57 -5.86
#